data_AF-A0A9D1M2D9-F1
#
_entry.id   AF-A0A9D1M2D9-F1
#
_cell.length_a   1.000
_cell.length_b   1.000
_cell.length_c   1.000
_cell.angle_alpha   90.00
_cell.angle_beta   90.00
_cell.angle_gamma   90.00
#
_symmetry.space_group_name_H-M   'P 1'
#
loop_
_entity.id
_entity.type
_entity.pdbx_description
1 polymer ?
#
loop_
_entity_poly.entity_id
_entity_poly.type
_entity_poly.pdbx_seq_one_letter_code
_entity_poly.pdbx_strand_id
1 'polypeptide(L)'
;MAIKFGQEKNRSDIGFFHIETKNFQENIPSVELRIYLNPTRDNEIGLVTELLNKNGNAPFYLKFQSDDYISEMASEKRGRNEKIVIYTDNTHINHSINMIQSIKKEKPFLFQDCEVVNPFMKTIDNVIAIAKEPDTDTYINLNKQKESISQSYNAFLARALDESMARSLSDISKLNAFENFSSLPVQRKIMTLLEKNPDLIIAKMKDYLSQIQELNPTLDIRDLTPSTRETTPRSH
;
A
#
# COMPACT_ATOMS: atom_id res chain seq x y z
N MET A 1 6.43 -31.24 -5.36
CA MET A 1 5.63 -30.00 -5.42
C MET A 1 5.48 -29.64 -6.89
N ALA A 2 4.27 -29.61 -7.44
CA ALA A 2 4.05 -29.16 -8.81
C ALA A 2 3.84 -27.64 -8.76
N ILE A 3 4.88 -26.87 -9.09
CA ILE A 3 4.84 -25.42 -9.21
C ILE A 3 4.62 -25.11 -10.70
N LYS A 4 3.53 -24.42 -11.04
CA LYS A 4 3.34 -23.92 -12.39
C LYS A 4 3.87 -22.51 -12.45
N PHE A 5 4.90 -22.28 -13.26
CA PHE A 5 5.33 -20.93 -13.64
C PHE A 5 4.40 -20.44 -14.74
N GLY A 6 3.65 -19.37 -14.47
CA GLY A 6 2.87 -18.65 -15.46
C GLY A 6 3.51 -17.29 -15.74
N GLN A 7 3.84 -17.03 -17.00
CA GLN A 7 3.86 -15.66 -17.52
C GLN A 7 2.55 -15.46 -18.26
N GLU A 8 1.65 -14.61 -17.77
CA GLU A 8 0.49 -14.18 -18.55
C GLU A 8 0.97 -13.22 -19.64
N LYS A 9 1.12 -13.74 -20.87
CA LYS A 9 1.36 -12.92 -22.07
C LYS A 9 0.03 -12.48 -22.68
N ASN A 10 -0.72 -11.65 -21.96
CA ASN A 10 -1.65 -10.72 -22.61
C ASN A 10 -0.93 -9.38 -22.72
N ARG A 11 -1.14 -8.65 -23.84
CA ARG A 11 -0.45 -7.40 -24.21
C ARG A 11 -0.57 -6.24 -23.19
N SER A 12 -1.19 -6.46 -22.03
CA SER A 12 -1.36 -5.52 -20.91
C SER A 12 -0.61 -5.90 -19.62
N ASP A 13 -0.06 -7.12 -19.49
CA ASP A 13 0.55 -7.63 -18.25
C ASP A 13 2.06 -7.87 -18.39
N ILE A 14 2.77 -6.87 -18.89
CA ILE A 14 4.22 -6.85 -18.74
C ILE A 14 4.51 -6.55 -17.26
N GLY A 15 4.95 -7.55 -16.47
CA GLY A 15 5.85 -7.21 -15.38
C GLY A 15 5.86 -8.01 -14.06
N PHE A 16 5.09 -9.09 -13.92
CA PHE A 16 5.14 -9.89 -12.70
C PHE A 16 5.19 -11.38 -13.00
N PHE A 17 5.93 -12.12 -12.18
CA PHE A 17 5.85 -13.57 -12.10
C PHE A 17 4.78 -13.95 -11.09
N HIS A 18 3.93 -14.91 -11.46
CA HIS A 18 2.86 -15.43 -10.61
C HIS A 18 3.18 -16.87 -10.23
N ILE A 19 3.10 -17.18 -8.94
CA ILE A 19 3.29 -18.52 -8.41
C ILE A 19 2.09 -18.89 -7.56
N GLU A 20 1.41 -19.96 -7.96
CA GLU A 20 0.28 -20.55 -7.25
C GLU A 20 0.59 -22.01 -6.91
N THR A 21 0.28 -22.43 -5.68
CA THR A 21 0.30 -23.85 -5.34
C THR A 21 -0.94 -24.54 -5.92
N LYS A 22 -0.81 -25.83 -6.23
CA LYS A 22 -1.94 -26.64 -6.71
C LYS A 22 -3.14 -26.57 -5.75
N ASN A 23 -2.89 -26.57 -4.45
CA ASN A 23 -3.94 -26.44 -3.43
C ASN A 23 -4.65 -25.08 -3.46
N PHE A 24 -3.96 -24.01 -3.86
CA PHE A 24 -4.60 -22.70 -4.08
C PHE A 24 -5.56 -22.73 -5.27
N GLN A 25 -5.17 -23.40 -6.35
CA GLN A 25 -6.01 -23.51 -7.55
C GLN A 25 -7.26 -24.37 -7.33
N GLU A 26 -7.11 -25.46 -6.57
CA GLU A 26 -8.20 -26.39 -6.28
C GLU A 26 -9.15 -25.86 -5.19
N ASN A 27 -8.65 -25.02 -4.29
CA ASN A 27 -9.41 -24.49 -3.15
C ASN A 27 -9.24 -22.96 -3.08
N ILE A 28 -9.56 -22.26 -4.18
CA ILE A 28 -9.36 -20.80 -4.32
C ILE A 28 -9.92 -20.09 -3.08
N PRO A 29 -9.05 -19.62 -2.16
CA PRO A 29 -9.53 -18.91 -0.99
C PRO A 29 -10.08 -17.55 -1.43
N SER A 30 -11.05 -17.02 -0.69
CA SER A 30 -11.45 -15.62 -0.83
C SER A 30 -10.24 -14.76 -0.51
N VAL A 31 -9.61 -14.15 -1.52
CA VAL A 31 -8.54 -13.18 -1.25
C VAL A 31 -9.17 -11.99 -0.55
N GLU A 32 -8.78 -11.77 0.70
CA GLU A 32 -9.28 -10.67 1.53
C GLU A 32 -8.16 -9.71 1.90
N LEU A 33 -6.91 -10.18 1.84
CA LEU A 33 -5.74 -9.48 2.35
C LEU A 33 -4.55 -9.68 1.41
N ARG A 34 -3.69 -8.66 1.38
CA ARG A 34 -2.39 -8.69 0.72
C ARG A 34 -1.29 -8.43 1.74
N ILE A 35 -0.25 -9.24 1.68
CA ILE A 35 1.02 -9.01 2.38
C ILE A 35 2.05 -8.53 1.36
N TYR A 36 2.72 -7.43 1.67
CA TYR A 36 3.77 -6.85 0.83
C TYR A 36 5.12 -6.98 1.51
N LEU A 37 6.12 -7.37 0.73
CA LEU A 37 7.53 -7.43 1.13
C LEU A 37 8.38 -6.69 0.09
N ASN A 38 9.46 -6.04 0.56
CA ASN A 38 10.35 -5.26 -0.30
C ASN A 38 11.83 -5.65 -0.16
N PRO A 39 12.20 -6.91 -0.46
CA PRO A 39 13.61 -7.31 -0.46
C PRO A 39 14.44 -6.52 -1.48
N THR A 40 15.76 -6.45 -1.28
CA THR A 40 16.65 -6.02 -2.37
C THR A 40 16.52 -6.98 -3.56
N ARG A 41 16.89 -6.53 -4.77
CA ARG A 41 16.81 -7.38 -5.97
C ARG A 41 17.66 -8.65 -5.80
N ASP A 42 18.83 -8.52 -5.21
CA ASP A 42 19.76 -9.63 -4.94
C ASP A 42 19.15 -10.69 -4.00
N ASN A 43 18.24 -10.27 -3.11
CA ASN A 43 17.61 -11.15 -2.12
C ASN A 43 16.23 -11.67 -2.52
N GLU A 44 15.58 -11.07 -3.53
CA GLU A 44 14.18 -11.36 -3.90
C GLU A 44 13.95 -12.83 -4.23
N ILE A 45 14.76 -13.41 -5.13
CA ILE A 45 14.61 -14.82 -5.54
C ILE A 45 14.91 -15.78 -4.37
N GLY A 46 15.92 -15.45 -3.55
CA GLY A 46 16.24 -16.22 -2.35
C GLY A 46 15.06 -16.24 -1.38
N LEU A 47 14.44 -15.08 -1.14
CA LEU A 47 13.27 -14.97 -0.26
C LEU A 47 12.06 -15.71 -0.82
N VAL A 48 11.75 -15.56 -2.12
CA VAL A 48 10.67 -16.32 -2.78
C VAL A 48 10.89 -17.83 -2.61
N THR A 49 12.11 -18.30 -2.80
CA THR A 49 12.46 -19.73 -2.64
C THR A 49 12.18 -20.22 -1.21
N GLU A 50 12.58 -19.46 -0.20
CA GLU A 50 12.32 -19.81 1.20
C GLU A 50 10.84 -19.79 1.56
N LEU A 51 10.09 -18.82 1.04
CA LEU A 51 8.63 -18.74 1.21
C LEU A 51 7.95 -19.99 0.65
N LEU A 52 8.32 -20.41 -0.56
CA LEU A 52 7.76 -21.62 -1.19
C LEU A 52 8.13 -22.89 -0.40
N ASN A 53 9.39 -23.00 0.03
CA ASN A 53 9.87 -24.15 0.80
C ASN A 53 9.17 -24.29 2.15
N LYS A 54 8.99 -23.20 2.90
CA LYS A 54 8.34 -23.24 4.21
C LYS A 54 6.82 -23.36 4.12
N ASN A 55 6.19 -22.81 3.10
CA ASN A 55 4.75 -22.93 2.90
C ASN A 55 4.34 -24.40 2.62
N GLY A 56 5.24 -25.18 2.01
CA GLY A 56 4.97 -26.57 1.66
C GLY A 56 3.74 -26.69 0.75
N ASN A 57 2.73 -27.44 1.18
CA ASN A 57 1.52 -27.68 0.38
C ASN A 57 0.32 -26.78 0.76
N ALA A 58 0.47 -25.79 1.64
CA ALA A 58 -0.65 -24.90 1.96
C ALA A 58 -1.11 -24.09 0.71
N PRO A 59 -2.41 -23.72 0.61
CA PRO A 59 -2.88 -22.78 -0.40
C PRO A 59 -2.06 -21.49 -0.35
N PHE A 60 -1.39 -21.16 -1.45
CA PHE A 60 -0.45 -20.05 -1.49
C PHE A 60 -0.38 -19.46 -2.89
N TYR A 61 -0.59 -18.16 -2.96
CA TYR A 61 -0.43 -17.38 -4.17
C TYR A 61 0.44 -16.16 -3.86
N LEU A 62 1.52 -16.01 -4.61
CA LEU A 62 2.35 -14.82 -4.59
C LEU A 62 2.62 -14.33 -6.00
N LYS A 63 2.89 -13.03 -6.11
CA LYS A 63 3.51 -12.43 -7.28
C LYS A 63 4.77 -11.68 -6.90
N PHE A 64 5.71 -11.60 -7.84
CA PHE A 64 6.94 -10.83 -7.66
C PHE A 64 7.44 -10.23 -8.98
N GLN A 65 8.32 -9.23 -8.91
CA GLN A 65 8.70 -8.43 -10.09
C GLN A 65 9.54 -9.22 -11.10
N SER A 66 9.29 -9.00 -12.40
CA SER A 66 10.16 -9.48 -13.48
C SER A 66 11.23 -8.44 -13.87
N ASP A 67 12.34 -8.86 -14.49
CA ASP A 67 13.37 -7.93 -14.98
C ASP A 67 12.85 -6.98 -16.07
N ASP A 68 11.90 -7.45 -16.88
CA ASP A 68 11.24 -6.64 -17.92
C ASP A 68 10.47 -5.47 -17.29
N TYR A 69 9.78 -5.70 -16.16
CA TYR A 69 9.09 -4.65 -15.40
C TYR A 69 10.04 -3.57 -14.90
N ILE A 70 11.16 -3.99 -14.33
CA ILE A 70 12.15 -3.09 -13.74
C ILE A 70 12.72 -2.18 -14.84
N SER A 71 13.01 -2.76 -16.01
CA SER A 71 13.54 -2.02 -17.16
C SER A 71 12.55 -0.98 -17.68
N GLU A 72 11.27 -1.33 -17.79
CA GLU A 72 10.22 -0.40 -18.22
C GLU A 72 9.96 0.69 -17.18
N MET A 73 9.82 0.35 -15.89
CA MET A 73 9.56 1.32 -14.82
C MET A 73 10.74 2.27 -14.55
N ALA A 74 11.98 1.81 -14.78
CA ALA A 74 13.18 2.67 -14.74
C ALA A 74 13.13 3.74 -15.83
N SER A 75 12.61 3.41 -17.01
CA SER A 75 12.44 4.37 -18.11
C SER A 75 11.32 5.40 -17.84
N GLU A 76 10.28 5.01 -17.09
CA GLU A 76 9.14 5.88 -16.77
C GLU A 76 9.27 6.64 -15.43
N LYS A 77 10.33 6.40 -14.64
CA LYS A 77 10.48 6.89 -13.26
C LYS A 77 9.28 6.51 -12.36
N ARG A 78 8.65 5.36 -12.62
CA ARG A 78 7.47 4.85 -11.91
C ARG A 78 7.81 3.57 -11.13
N GLY A 79 8.83 3.61 -10.28
CA GLY A 79 9.17 2.47 -9.44
C GLY A 79 8.07 2.21 -8.39
N ARG A 80 7.49 1.00 -8.37
CA ARG A 80 6.70 0.52 -7.22
C ARG A 80 7.64 0.06 -6.13
N ASN A 81 7.33 0.41 -4.88
CA ASN A 81 8.13 -0.02 -3.75
C ASN A 81 7.94 -1.49 -3.43
N GLU A 82 6.74 -2.07 -3.63
CA GLU A 82 6.50 -3.46 -3.25
C GLU A 82 6.94 -4.43 -4.34
N LYS A 83 7.80 -5.38 -3.98
CA LYS A 83 8.43 -6.32 -4.92
C LYS A 83 7.80 -7.69 -4.88
N ILE A 84 7.43 -8.17 -3.69
CA ILE A 84 6.67 -9.41 -3.50
C ILE A 84 5.31 -9.06 -2.90
N VAL A 85 4.25 -9.66 -3.43
CA VAL A 85 2.90 -9.59 -2.88
C VAL A 85 2.36 -10.99 -2.69
N ILE A 86 1.96 -11.32 -1.47
CA ILE A 86 1.30 -12.59 -1.13
C ILE A 86 -0.19 -12.31 -0.95
N TYR A 87 -1.02 -13.12 -1.58
CA TYR A 87 -2.47 -13.05 -1.52
C TYR A 87 -2.98 -14.07 -0.49
N THR A 88 -3.78 -13.61 0.48
CA THR A 88 -4.22 -14.44 1.60
C THR A 88 -5.61 -14.01 2.10
N ASP A 89 -6.11 -14.72 3.09
CA ASP A 89 -7.40 -14.48 3.74
C ASP A 89 -7.22 -14.33 5.27
N ASN A 90 -8.30 -13.98 5.97
CA ASN A 90 -8.25 -13.83 7.43
C ASN A 90 -7.90 -15.12 8.19
N THR A 91 -8.13 -16.30 7.60
CA THR A 91 -7.85 -17.60 8.23
C THR A 91 -6.39 -18.03 8.08
N HIS A 92 -5.73 -17.63 7.00
CA HIS A 92 -4.36 -18.03 6.65
C HIS A 92 -3.30 -16.94 6.88
N ILE A 93 -3.70 -15.69 7.18
CA ILE A 93 -2.75 -14.59 7.35
C ILE A 93 -1.71 -14.84 8.44
N ASN A 94 -2.11 -15.40 9.60
CA ASN A 94 -1.19 -15.68 10.70
C ASN A 94 -0.15 -16.75 10.32
N HIS A 95 -0.54 -17.75 9.51
CA HIS A 95 0.40 -18.72 8.98
C HIS A 95 1.47 -18.04 8.10
N SER A 96 1.03 -17.15 7.20
CA SER A 96 1.93 -16.39 6.32
C SER A 96 2.88 -15.49 7.10
N ILE A 97 2.39 -14.75 8.10
CA ILE A 97 3.22 -13.89 8.97
C ILE A 97 4.26 -14.72 9.73
N ASN A 98 3.83 -15.80 10.39
CA ASN A 98 4.72 -16.67 11.17
C ASN A 98 5.80 -17.31 10.29
N MET A 99 5.44 -17.71 9.06
CA MET A 99 6.39 -18.19 8.07
C MET A 99 7.45 -17.12 7.76
N ILE A 100 7.03 -15.90 7.42
CA ILE A 100 7.95 -14.79 7.09
C ILE A 100 8.88 -14.49 8.28
N GLN A 101 8.35 -14.41 9.50
CA GLN A 101 9.13 -14.17 10.71
C GLN A 101 10.13 -15.31 10.99
N SER A 102 9.75 -16.56 10.74
CA SER A 102 10.66 -17.71 10.84
C SER A 102 11.79 -17.62 9.82
N ILE A 103 11.52 -17.24 8.56
CA ILE A 103 12.60 -17.02 7.56
C ILE A 103 13.49 -15.87 8.01
N LYS A 104 12.93 -14.76 8.49
CA LYS A 104 13.72 -13.61 8.99
C LYS A 104 14.65 -14.01 10.13
N LYS A 105 14.19 -14.88 11.03
CA LYS A 105 15.00 -15.40 12.14
C LYS A 105 16.13 -16.33 11.66
N GLU A 106 15.86 -17.20 10.70
CA GLU A 106 16.81 -18.21 10.21
C GLU A 106 17.79 -17.67 9.18
N LYS A 107 17.34 -16.73 8.34
CA LYS A 107 18.05 -16.17 7.19
C LYS A 107 17.85 -14.64 7.15
N PRO A 108 18.32 -13.90 8.17
CA PRO A 108 18.11 -12.45 8.27
C PRO A 108 18.70 -11.66 7.10
N PHE A 109 19.75 -12.18 6.45
CA PHE A 109 20.38 -11.55 5.28
C PHE A 109 19.41 -11.36 4.11
N LEU A 110 18.38 -12.21 3.98
CA LEU A 110 17.34 -12.07 2.95
C LEU A 110 16.40 -10.88 3.19
N PHE A 111 16.43 -10.32 4.41
CA PHE A 111 15.61 -9.19 4.83
C PHE A 111 16.42 -7.90 4.98
N GLN A 112 17.70 -7.90 4.61
CA GLN A 112 18.49 -6.69 4.62
C GLN A 112 17.85 -5.63 3.72
N ASP A 113 17.62 -4.44 4.26
CA ASP A 113 16.99 -3.29 3.61
C ASP A 113 15.51 -3.51 3.20
N CYS A 114 14.84 -4.51 3.79
CA CYS A 114 13.39 -4.72 3.61
C CYS A 114 12.52 -3.69 4.32
N GLU A 115 13.10 -2.85 5.20
CA GLU A 115 12.35 -1.92 6.05
C GLU A 115 11.71 -0.75 5.28
N VAL A 116 12.05 -0.62 3.99
CA VAL A 116 11.42 0.38 3.09
C VAL A 116 10.03 -0.10 2.69
N VAL A 117 9.10 -0.02 3.63
CA VAL A 117 7.68 -0.36 3.44
C VAL A 117 6.85 0.91 3.19
N ASN A 118 5.64 0.74 2.63
CA ASN A 118 4.71 1.85 2.43
C ASN A 118 4.37 2.50 3.79
N PRO A 119 4.65 3.81 4.00
CA PRO A 119 4.51 4.45 5.31
C PRO A 119 3.05 4.61 5.75
N PHE A 120 2.09 4.43 4.84
CA PHE A 120 0.66 4.55 5.12
C PHE A 120 0.00 3.21 5.47
N MET A 121 0.70 2.09 5.29
CA MET A 121 0.17 0.76 5.62
C MET A 121 0.54 0.35 7.05
N LYS A 122 -0.25 -0.55 7.64
CA LYS A 122 0.12 -1.21 8.89
C LYS A 122 1.27 -2.17 8.65
N THR A 123 2.22 -2.18 9.57
CA THR A 123 3.48 -2.92 9.45
C THR A 123 3.72 -3.84 10.63
N ILE A 124 4.26 -5.03 10.38
CA ILE A 124 4.76 -5.96 11.40
C ILE A 124 6.27 -6.08 11.23
N ASP A 125 7.00 -5.92 12.34
CA ASP A 125 8.47 -5.96 12.41
C ASP A 125 9.18 -5.06 11.38
N ASN A 126 8.51 -3.97 10.99
CA ASN A 126 8.90 -3.01 9.95
C ASN A 126 9.17 -3.59 8.55
N VAL A 127 8.90 -4.88 8.30
CA VAL A 127 9.23 -5.54 7.02
C VAL A 127 8.02 -6.16 6.31
N ILE A 128 6.94 -6.43 7.06
CA ILE A 128 5.68 -6.96 6.53
C ILE A 128 4.70 -5.81 6.50
N ALA A 129 4.25 -5.38 5.33
CA ALA A 129 3.11 -4.47 5.20
C ALA A 129 1.84 -5.24 4.83
N ILE A 130 0.71 -4.88 5.43
CA ILE A 130 -0.56 -5.58 5.24
C ILE A 130 -1.63 -4.59 4.78
N ALA A 131 -2.42 -4.99 3.79
CA ALA A 131 -3.56 -4.21 3.35
C ALA A 131 -4.74 -5.11 2.94
N LYS A 132 -5.96 -4.57 2.97
CA LYS A 132 -7.15 -5.28 2.50
C LYS A 132 -7.15 -5.40 0.97
N GLU A 133 -7.67 -6.51 0.48
CA GLU A 133 -8.09 -6.64 -0.91
C GLU A 133 -9.38 -5.84 -1.11
N PRO A 134 -9.43 -4.88 -2.05
CA PRO A 134 -10.69 -4.25 -2.42
C PRO A 134 -11.62 -5.26 -3.09
N ASP A 135 -12.87 -5.29 -2.65
CA ASP A 135 -13.97 -6.02 -3.28
C ASP A 135 -14.64 -5.22 -4.42
N THR A 136 -14.21 -3.98 -4.64
CA THR A 136 -14.75 -3.06 -5.63
C THR A 136 -13.65 -2.25 -6.31
N ASP A 137 -13.92 -1.84 -7.55
CA ASP A 137 -13.16 -0.89 -8.36
C ASP A 137 -13.68 0.56 -8.21
N THR A 138 -14.62 0.79 -7.29
CA THR A 138 -15.28 2.08 -7.11
C THR A 138 -14.74 2.83 -5.89
N TYR A 139 -14.16 4.01 -6.14
CA TYR A 139 -13.75 4.97 -5.11
C TYR A 139 -14.83 6.03 -4.90
N ILE A 140 -15.13 6.37 -3.65
CA ILE A 140 -16.06 7.43 -3.28
C ILE A 140 -15.26 8.66 -2.83
N ASN A 141 -15.30 9.74 -3.61
CA ASN A 141 -14.57 10.97 -3.30
C ASN A 141 -15.23 11.81 -2.19
N LEU A 142 -14.57 12.87 -1.72
CA LEU A 142 -15.10 13.73 -0.64
C LEU A 142 -16.41 14.46 -0.99
N ASN A 143 -16.74 14.57 -2.28
CA ASN A 143 -18.04 15.09 -2.73
C ASN A 143 -19.13 14.00 -2.81
N LYS A 144 -18.84 12.79 -2.34
CA LYS A 144 -19.71 11.59 -2.40
C LYS A 144 -20.01 11.12 -3.83
N GLN A 145 -19.13 11.45 -4.79
CA GLN A 145 -19.24 10.96 -6.16
C GLN A 145 -18.42 9.68 -6.32
N LYS A 146 -18.92 8.77 -7.15
CA LYS A 146 -18.28 7.50 -7.47
C LYS A 146 -17.32 7.66 -8.64
N GLU A 147 -16.12 7.13 -8.51
CA GLU A 147 -15.06 7.13 -9.52
C GLU A 147 -14.58 5.69 -9.73
N SER A 148 -14.43 5.25 -10.99
CA SER A 148 -13.85 3.94 -11.30
C SER A 148 -12.32 4.04 -11.28
N ILE A 149 -11.67 3.18 -10.51
CA ILE A 149 -10.21 3.07 -10.36
C ILE A 149 -9.80 1.60 -10.38
N SER A 150 -8.51 1.30 -10.54
CA SER A 150 -8.04 -0.09 -10.48
C SER A 150 -8.37 -0.74 -9.12
N GLN A 151 -8.87 -1.99 -9.15
CA GLN A 151 -9.19 -2.79 -7.96
C GLN A 151 -7.91 -3.21 -7.20
N SER A 152 -7.30 -2.26 -6.50
CA SER A 152 -6.12 -2.49 -5.69
C SER A 152 -6.02 -1.46 -4.57
N TYR A 153 -5.57 -1.90 -3.39
CA TYR A 153 -5.40 -0.99 -2.26
C TYR A 153 -4.49 0.20 -2.61
N ASN A 154 -3.41 -0.01 -3.35
CA ASN A 154 -2.50 1.07 -3.75
C ASN A 154 -3.18 2.12 -4.64
N ALA A 155 -4.12 1.71 -5.51
CA ALA A 155 -4.86 2.67 -6.34
C ALA A 155 -5.82 3.52 -5.47
N PHE A 156 -6.53 2.89 -4.53
CA PHE A 156 -7.36 3.60 -3.56
C PHE A 156 -6.52 4.56 -2.71
N LEU A 157 -5.37 4.10 -2.21
CA LEU A 157 -4.49 4.90 -1.37
C LEU A 157 -3.90 6.09 -2.14
N ALA A 158 -3.41 5.87 -3.37
CA ALA A 158 -2.88 6.94 -4.21
C ALA A 158 -3.94 8.02 -4.47
N ARG A 159 -5.16 7.60 -4.82
CA ARG A 159 -6.27 8.52 -5.05
C ARG A 159 -6.63 9.33 -3.79
N ALA A 160 -6.66 8.66 -2.64
CA ALA A 160 -6.93 9.29 -1.34
C ALA A 160 -5.87 10.34 -0.96
N LEU A 161 -4.59 10.04 -1.20
CA LEU A 161 -3.48 10.95 -0.94
C LEU A 161 -3.52 12.18 -1.85
N ASP A 162 -3.77 11.98 -3.15
CA ASP A 162 -3.88 13.06 -4.13
C ASP A 162 -5.04 14.00 -3.80
N GLU A 163 -6.21 13.44 -3.50
CA GLU A 163 -7.39 14.23 -3.13
C GLU A 163 -7.16 15.00 -1.82
N SER A 164 -6.63 14.34 -0.80
CA SER A 164 -6.33 14.96 0.49
C SER A 164 -5.35 16.12 0.35
N MET A 165 -4.25 15.92 -0.38
CA MET A 165 -3.27 16.97 -0.64
C MET A 165 -3.91 18.16 -1.35
N ALA A 166 -4.67 17.93 -2.42
CA ALA A 166 -5.32 18.99 -3.18
C ALA A 166 -6.29 19.81 -2.31
N ARG A 167 -7.09 19.14 -1.48
CA ARG A 167 -8.04 19.80 -0.56
C ARG A 167 -7.33 20.57 0.54
N SER A 168 -6.31 19.98 1.16
CA SER A 168 -5.52 20.64 2.20
C SER A 168 -4.86 21.92 1.66
N LEU A 169 -4.22 21.87 0.49
CA LEU A 169 -3.60 23.03 -0.13
C LEU A 169 -4.61 24.12 -0.50
N SER A 170 -5.78 23.73 -1.03
CA SER A 170 -6.88 24.65 -1.32
C SER A 170 -7.34 25.39 -0.07
N ASP A 171 -7.54 24.69 1.04
CA ASP A 171 -8.03 25.32 2.27
C ASP A 171 -6.99 26.20 2.94
N ILE A 172 -5.74 25.74 3.01
CA ILE A 172 -4.63 26.55 3.52
C ILE A 172 -4.48 27.84 2.71
N SER A 173 -4.69 27.77 1.39
CA SER A 173 -4.66 28.96 0.52
C SER A 173 -5.72 30.00 0.89
N LYS A 174 -6.82 29.61 1.55
CA LYS A 174 -7.87 30.53 2.01
C LYS A 174 -7.60 31.09 3.41
N LEU A 175 -6.70 30.49 4.18
CA LEU A 175 -6.37 30.93 5.54
C LEU A 175 -5.48 32.19 5.55
N ASN A 176 -4.92 32.59 4.41
CA ASN A 176 -3.95 33.70 4.30
C ASN A 176 -2.78 33.60 5.29
N ALA A 177 -2.43 32.37 5.71
CA ALA A 177 -1.39 32.10 6.71
C ALA A 177 0.03 32.41 6.20
N PHE A 178 0.22 32.46 4.88
CA PHE A 178 1.49 32.84 4.26
C PHE A 178 1.23 33.82 3.12
N GLU A 179 2.12 34.80 2.97
CA GLU A 179 2.03 35.82 1.93
C GLU A 179 2.09 35.18 0.53
N ASN A 180 1.21 35.62 -0.36
CA ASN A 180 1.10 35.17 -1.75
C ASN A 180 0.93 33.65 -1.93
N PHE A 181 0.60 32.89 -0.88
CA PHE A 181 0.56 31.43 -0.90
C PHE A 181 -0.37 30.88 -1.97
N SER A 182 -1.56 31.46 -2.12
CA SER A 182 -2.57 31.03 -3.08
C SER A 182 -2.06 31.05 -4.54
N SER A 183 -1.18 32.00 -4.86
CA SER A 183 -0.58 32.18 -6.19
C SER A 183 0.60 31.26 -6.49
N LEU A 184 1.15 30.58 -5.48
CA LEU A 184 2.31 29.70 -5.65
C LEU A 184 1.93 28.42 -6.44
N PRO A 185 2.85 27.89 -7.28
CA PRO A 185 2.74 26.54 -7.82
C PRO A 185 2.66 25.48 -6.72
N VAL A 186 2.02 24.34 -6.99
CA VAL A 186 1.79 23.26 -6.00
C VAL A 186 3.08 22.82 -5.30
N GLN A 187 4.15 22.60 -6.06
CA GLN A 187 5.45 22.18 -5.51
C GLN A 187 6.01 23.23 -4.54
N ARG A 188 5.85 24.53 -4.86
CA ARG A 188 6.30 25.61 -3.98
C ARG A 188 5.42 25.77 -2.75
N LYS A 189 4.11 25.53 -2.86
CA LYS A 189 3.19 25.47 -1.72
C LYS A 189 3.63 24.38 -0.73
N ILE A 190 3.89 23.18 -1.23
CA ILE A 190 4.34 22.03 -0.42
C ILE A 190 5.67 22.36 0.26
N MET A 191 6.68 22.82 -0.48
CA MET A 191 7.97 23.19 0.11
C MET A 191 7.83 24.27 1.19
N THR A 192 7.05 25.32 0.93
CA THR A 192 6.80 26.39 1.91
C THR A 192 6.17 25.84 3.19
N LEU A 193 5.22 24.91 3.07
CA LEU A 193 4.59 24.28 4.22
C LEU A 193 5.56 23.40 4.99
N LEU A 194 6.33 22.55 4.30
CA LEU A 194 7.31 21.68 4.93
C LEU A 194 8.40 22.46 5.67
N GLU A 195 8.81 23.62 5.14
CA GLU A 195 9.84 24.48 5.74
C GLU A 195 9.30 25.33 6.90
N LYS A 196 8.09 25.87 6.78
CA LYS A 196 7.58 26.88 7.72
C LYS A 196 6.60 26.34 8.75
N ASN A 197 5.76 25.38 8.37
CA ASN A 197 4.73 24.82 9.25
C ASN A 197 4.26 23.44 8.74
N PRO A 198 5.09 22.38 8.90
CA PRO A 198 4.75 21.05 8.43
C PRO A 198 3.50 20.49 9.13
N ASP A 199 3.28 20.85 10.40
CA ASP A 199 2.14 20.38 11.18
C ASP A 199 0.81 20.83 10.59
N LEU A 200 0.73 22.03 10.00
CA LEU A 200 -0.48 22.53 9.37
C LEU A 200 -0.94 21.64 8.20
N ILE A 201 -0.01 21.25 7.32
CA ILE A 201 -0.35 20.38 6.17
C ILE A 201 -0.61 18.95 6.62
N ILE A 202 0.16 18.44 7.57
CA ILE A 202 -0.04 17.10 8.14
C ILE A 202 -1.43 16.99 8.78
N ALA A 203 -1.82 17.95 9.62
CA ALA A 203 -3.12 17.96 10.27
C ALA A 203 -4.26 17.99 9.24
N LYS A 204 -4.19 18.89 8.25
CA LYS A 204 -5.20 18.98 7.19
C LYS A 204 -5.29 17.72 6.34
N MET A 205 -4.15 17.08 6.04
CA MET A 205 -4.17 15.82 5.29
C MET A 205 -4.79 14.71 6.13
N LYS A 206 -4.48 14.60 7.42
CA LYS A 206 -5.10 13.62 8.32
C LYS A 206 -6.61 13.78 8.41
N ASP A 207 -7.10 15.02 8.49
CA ASP A 207 -8.55 15.30 8.52
C ASP A 207 -9.25 14.78 7.26
N TYR A 208 -8.67 15.00 6.08
CA TYR A 208 -9.25 14.56 4.82
C TYR A 208 -9.10 13.06 4.58
N LEU A 209 -7.94 12.49 4.89
CA LEU A 209 -7.72 11.05 4.80
C LEU A 209 -8.67 10.28 5.72
N SER A 210 -8.96 10.81 6.92
CA SER A 210 -9.94 10.19 7.83
C SER A 210 -11.34 10.16 7.22
N GLN A 211 -11.80 11.27 6.64
CA GLN A 211 -13.09 11.33 5.94
C GLN A 211 -13.14 10.40 4.73
N ILE A 212 -12.06 10.33 3.94
CA ILE A 212 -11.98 9.42 2.79
C ILE A 212 -12.03 7.96 3.24
N GLN A 213 -11.35 7.61 4.33
CA GLN A 213 -11.38 6.27 4.89
C GLN A 213 -12.79 5.87 5.37
N GLU A 214 -13.55 6.79 5.97
CA GLU A 214 -14.96 6.56 6.32
C GLU A 214 -15.82 6.25 5.08
N LEU A 215 -15.55 6.91 3.95
CA LEU A 215 -16.25 6.69 2.68
C LEU A 215 -15.77 5.42 1.95
N ASN A 216 -14.54 4.98 2.19
CA ASN A 216 -13.88 3.86 1.51
C ASN A 216 -13.27 2.89 2.55
N PRO A 217 -14.09 2.03 3.20
CA PRO A 217 -13.67 1.22 4.36
C PRO A 217 -12.65 0.12 4.06
N THR A 218 -12.32 -0.09 2.79
CA THR A 218 -11.17 -0.90 2.34
C THR A 218 -9.84 -0.24 2.69
N LEU A 219 -9.79 1.09 2.74
CA LEU A 219 -8.63 1.82 3.22
C LEU A 219 -8.49 1.62 4.73
N ASP A 220 -7.25 1.37 5.15
CA ASP A 220 -6.86 1.21 6.55
C ASP A 220 -5.49 1.85 6.72
N ILE A 221 -5.50 3.18 6.69
CA ILE A 221 -4.32 4.04 6.67
C ILE A 221 -3.82 4.18 8.12
N ARG A 222 -2.53 3.91 8.31
CA ARG A 222 -1.88 4.02 9.61
C ARG A 222 -1.87 5.46 10.13
N ASP A 223 -1.88 5.62 11.46
CA ASP A 223 -1.69 6.91 12.16
C ASP A 223 -2.73 8.00 11.83
N LEU A 224 -3.88 7.60 11.28
CA LEU A 224 -5.13 8.38 11.27
C LEU A 224 -5.85 8.18 12.60
N THR A 225 -5.34 8.78 13.68
CA THR A 225 -6.17 8.93 14.87
C THR A 225 -7.33 9.87 14.52
N PRO A 226 -8.58 9.55 14.89
CA PRO A 226 -9.66 10.53 14.83
C PRO A 226 -9.20 11.72 15.67
N SER A 227 -9.16 12.93 15.08
CA SER A 227 -9.11 14.12 15.91
C SER A 227 -10.32 14.00 16.83
N THR A 228 -10.13 13.83 18.13
CA THR A 228 -11.19 14.06 19.09
C THR A 228 -11.65 15.47 18.83
N ARG A 229 -12.76 15.64 18.12
CA ARG A 229 -13.49 16.91 18.13
C ARG A 229 -13.69 17.19 19.61
N GLU A 230 -13.01 18.19 20.14
CA GLU A 230 -13.32 18.72 21.46
C GLU A 230 -14.79 19.11 21.41
N THR A 231 -15.65 18.23 21.92
CA THR A 231 -17.00 18.59 22.30
C THR A 231 -16.84 19.54 23.45
N THR A 232 -16.79 20.83 23.15
CA THR A 232 -16.96 21.88 24.14
C THR A 232 -18.28 21.57 24.84
N PRO A 233 -18.29 21.35 26.17
CA PRO A 233 -19.55 21.11 26.87
C PRO A 233 -20.39 22.36 26.71
N ARG A 234 -21.60 22.22 26.15
CA ARG A 234 -22.61 23.26 26.30
C ARG A 234 -23.00 23.28 27.76
N SER A 235 -22.52 24.28 28.48
CA SER A 235 -23.04 24.69 29.77
C SER A 235 -24.49 25.14 29.59
N HIS A 236 -25.41 24.39 30.18
CA HIS A 236 -26.74 24.85 30.57
C HIS A 236 -26.84 24.76 32.10
#